data_AF-A0A831SKR0-F1
#
_entry.id   AF-A0A831SKR0-F1
#
_cell.length_a   1.000
_cell.length_b   1.000
_cell.length_c   1.000
_cell.angle_alpha   90.00
_cell.angle_beta   90.00
_cell.angle_gamma   90.00
#
_symmetry.space_group_name_H-M   'P 1'
#
loop_
_entity.id
_entity.type
_entity.pdbx_description
1 polymer ?
#
loop_
_entity_poly.entity_id
_entity_poly.type
_entity_poly.pdbx_seq_one_letter_code
_entity_poly.pdbx_strand_id
1 'polypeptide(L)'
;KILPISYLITPNFEEAKLLAEREGSIEELSVDIFNIGAEKVLIKGGHLKGRDSIDTLFDGKRFYLFSLPRISRYRWHGTGCTFSSLIAANLAKGMRLRESIDLSKRILWSMMLNSYSLKGSKVRILGESKDIDIPPKNLDRERFDVWLSLNSSVKRLIKILPSSFIPEVGVNIGFALRNAKGREDVCALKGRITRAKTYGVLKFGISKHISSIILTAMKFDKAIRSALNIRYSSDLIERIKSSGLIAYSFNREEEPEYAKSTMEWGVSYVIKKYNRIPDIIWDEGGMGKESMIRILGKNPKEVIGKLKQILD
;
A
#
# COMPACT_ATOMS: atom_id res chain seq x y z
N LYS A 1 -10.16 -35.37 -23.79
CA LYS A 1 -9.44 -35.61 -22.51
C LYS A 1 -8.33 -34.57 -22.37
N ILE A 2 -8.50 -33.54 -21.54
CA ILE A 2 -7.52 -32.43 -21.38
C ILE A 2 -6.80 -32.51 -20.03
N LEU A 3 -7.46 -33.02 -18.98
CA LEU A 3 -6.88 -33.15 -17.63
C LEU A 3 -5.53 -33.89 -17.61
N PRO A 4 -5.35 -35.07 -18.26
CA PRO A 4 -4.10 -35.83 -18.19
C PRO A 4 -2.90 -35.17 -18.88
N ILE A 5 -3.13 -34.14 -19.70
CA ILE A 5 -2.06 -33.39 -20.40
C ILE A 5 -1.91 -31.96 -19.84
N SER A 6 -2.58 -31.65 -18.73
CA SER A 6 -2.57 -30.32 -18.11
C SER A 6 -1.49 -30.23 -17.03
N TYR A 7 -0.50 -29.35 -17.25
CA TYR A 7 0.51 -29.01 -16.23
C TYR A 7 -0.10 -28.36 -14.97
N LEU A 8 -1.15 -27.55 -15.17
CA LEU A 8 -1.91 -26.90 -14.12
C LEU A 8 -3.37 -26.76 -14.56
N ILE A 9 -4.30 -27.17 -13.70
CA ILE A 9 -5.72 -26.81 -13.84
C ILE A 9 -6.13 -25.79 -12.76
N THR A 10 -6.97 -24.82 -13.13
CA THR A 10 -7.33 -23.69 -12.26
C THR A 10 -8.85 -23.58 -12.02
N PRO A 11 -9.53 -24.63 -11.52
CA PRO A 11 -10.98 -24.59 -11.34
C PRO A 11 -11.34 -23.61 -10.22
N ASN A 12 -12.53 -23.01 -10.29
CA ASN A 12 -13.15 -22.42 -9.12
C ASN A 12 -13.73 -23.54 -8.21
N PHE A 13 -14.22 -23.20 -7.01
CA PHE A 13 -14.71 -24.21 -6.07
C PHE A 13 -15.87 -25.06 -6.61
N GLU A 14 -16.84 -24.46 -7.30
CA GLU A 14 -17.96 -25.20 -7.90
C GLU A 14 -17.51 -26.03 -9.11
N GLU A 15 -16.61 -25.49 -9.95
CA GLU A 15 -15.96 -26.26 -11.03
C GLU A 15 -15.19 -27.46 -10.47
N ALA A 16 -14.55 -27.33 -9.30
CA ALA A 16 -13.79 -28.41 -8.68
C ALA A 16 -14.69 -29.56 -8.21
N LYS A 17 -15.86 -29.24 -7.62
CA LYS A 17 -16.86 -30.25 -7.25
C LYS A 17 -17.38 -31.03 -8.45
N LEU A 18 -17.65 -30.31 -9.55
CA LEU A 18 -18.09 -30.93 -10.80
C LEU A 18 -17.01 -31.84 -11.39
N LEU A 19 -15.74 -31.42 -11.37
CA LEU A 19 -14.62 -32.22 -11.86
C LEU A 19 -14.34 -33.46 -10.98
N ALA A 20 -14.52 -33.35 -9.67
CA ALA A 20 -14.37 -34.46 -8.73
C ALA A 20 -15.63 -35.33 -8.61
N GLU A 21 -16.73 -34.93 -9.25
CA GLU A 21 -18.05 -35.56 -9.19
C GLU A 21 -18.57 -35.78 -7.76
N ARG A 22 -18.20 -34.90 -6.83
CA ARG A 22 -18.66 -34.94 -5.43
C ARG A 22 -18.52 -33.61 -4.70
N GLU A 23 -19.16 -33.53 -3.54
CA GLU A 23 -18.88 -32.50 -2.53
C GLU A 23 -17.64 -32.88 -1.70
N GLY A 24 -16.96 -31.89 -1.13
CA GLY A 24 -15.78 -32.11 -0.30
C GLY A 24 -15.05 -30.84 0.12
N SER A 25 -14.02 -31.02 0.96
CA SER A 25 -13.07 -29.96 1.28
C SER A 25 -12.19 -29.58 0.07
N ILE A 26 -11.54 -28.42 0.09
CA ILE A 26 -10.65 -27.99 -1.00
C ILE A 26 -9.51 -28.99 -1.18
N GLU A 27 -9.00 -29.51 -0.07
CA GLU A 27 -7.92 -30.49 0.00
C GLU A 27 -8.34 -31.80 -0.67
N GLU A 28 -9.50 -32.33 -0.28
CA GLU A 28 -10.14 -33.50 -0.86
C GLU A 28 -10.34 -33.37 -2.37
N LEU A 29 -11.02 -32.31 -2.81
CA LEU A 29 -11.29 -32.09 -4.24
C LEU A 29 -10.00 -31.92 -5.04
N SER A 30 -8.97 -31.31 -4.46
CA SER A 30 -7.67 -31.15 -5.13
C SER A 30 -6.98 -32.49 -5.36
N VAL A 31 -7.05 -33.41 -4.39
CA VAL A 31 -6.48 -34.76 -4.51
C VAL A 31 -7.25 -35.57 -5.56
N ASP A 32 -8.58 -35.48 -5.56
CA ASP A 32 -9.41 -36.19 -6.53
C ASP A 32 -9.11 -35.73 -7.97
N ILE A 33 -9.06 -34.41 -8.20
CA ILE A 33 -8.74 -33.85 -9.52
C ILE A 33 -7.31 -34.20 -9.96
N PHE A 34 -6.35 -34.23 -9.03
CA PHE A 34 -4.98 -34.68 -9.30
C PHE A 34 -4.97 -36.15 -9.75
N ASN A 35 -5.74 -37.02 -9.08
CA ASN A 35 -5.84 -38.45 -9.41
C ASN A 35 -6.48 -38.73 -10.78
N ILE A 36 -7.29 -37.80 -11.32
CA ILE A 36 -7.79 -37.88 -12.71
C ILE A 36 -6.67 -37.68 -13.74
N GLY A 37 -5.54 -37.10 -13.35
CA GLY A 37 -4.31 -37.01 -14.16
C GLY A 37 -3.75 -35.60 -14.35
N ALA A 38 -4.36 -34.56 -13.75
CA ALA A 38 -3.78 -33.22 -13.77
C ALA A 38 -2.47 -33.20 -12.96
N GLU A 39 -1.40 -32.61 -13.51
CA GLU A 39 -0.11 -32.61 -12.81
C GLU A 39 -0.16 -31.74 -11.53
N LYS A 40 -0.96 -30.66 -11.54
CA LYS A 40 -1.15 -29.73 -10.41
C LYS A 40 -2.53 -29.11 -10.45
N VAL A 41 -3.07 -28.79 -9.28
CA VAL A 41 -4.44 -28.27 -9.12
C VAL A 41 -4.42 -26.97 -8.34
N LEU A 42 -4.97 -25.89 -8.90
CA LEU A 42 -5.15 -24.60 -8.24
C LEU A 42 -6.63 -24.27 -8.09
N ILE A 43 -7.22 -24.59 -6.94
CA ILE A 43 -8.61 -24.23 -6.66
C ILE A 43 -8.69 -22.75 -6.28
N LYS A 44 -9.43 -21.97 -7.06
CA LYS A 44 -9.58 -20.51 -6.86
C LYS A 44 -10.62 -20.21 -5.78
N GLY A 45 -10.26 -19.35 -4.82
CA GLY A 45 -11.13 -18.93 -3.72
C GLY A 45 -12.11 -17.81 -4.04
N GLY A 46 -12.28 -17.47 -5.31
CA GLY A 46 -13.15 -16.37 -5.75
C GLY A 46 -14.58 -16.47 -5.22
N HIS A 47 -15.10 -17.68 -5.02
CA HIS A 47 -16.48 -17.96 -4.58
C HIS A 47 -16.62 -18.28 -3.09
N LEU A 48 -15.51 -18.41 -2.35
CA LEU A 48 -15.54 -18.73 -0.92
C LEU A 48 -15.95 -17.51 -0.09
N LYS A 49 -16.70 -17.75 1.00
CA LYS A 49 -17.04 -16.70 1.96
C LYS A 49 -15.80 -16.33 2.79
N GLY A 50 -15.67 -15.06 3.16
CA GLY A 50 -14.60 -14.59 4.04
C GLY A 50 -14.05 -13.21 3.66
N ARG A 51 -13.19 -12.69 4.54
CA ARG A 51 -12.55 -11.38 4.35
C ARG A 51 -11.44 -11.41 3.29
N ASP A 52 -10.87 -12.57 3.04
CA ASP A 52 -9.82 -12.78 2.03
C ASP A 52 -10.30 -13.68 0.90
N SER A 53 -9.60 -13.58 -0.24
CA SER A 53 -9.68 -14.51 -1.35
C SER A 53 -8.44 -15.40 -1.33
N ILE A 54 -8.63 -16.69 -1.01
CA ILE A 54 -7.56 -17.67 -0.83
C ILE A 54 -7.60 -18.65 -1.98
N ASP A 55 -6.55 -18.67 -2.82
CA ASP A 55 -6.39 -19.72 -3.83
C ASP A 55 -5.46 -20.80 -3.27
N THR A 56 -5.80 -22.06 -3.50
CA THR A 56 -5.09 -23.22 -2.94
C THR A 56 -4.47 -24.05 -4.06
N LEU A 57 -3.13 -24.12 -4.08
CA LEU A 57 -2.37 -24.98 -4.99
C LEU A 57 -2.03 -26.30 -4.30
N PHE A 58 -2.38 -27.41 -4.94
CA PHE A 58 -1.83 -28.73 -4.68
C PHE A 58 -0.80 -29.09 -5.76
N ASP A 59 0.45 -29.32 -5.36
CA ASP A 59 1.55 -29.68 -6.29
C ASP A 59 1.77 -31.20 -6.44
N GLY A 60 0.81 -32.00 -5.95
CA GLY A 60 0.93 -33.46 -5.85
C GLY A 60 1.58 -33.95 -4.55
N LYS A 61 2.12 -33.05 -3.72
CA LYS A 61 2.76 -33.39 -2.44
C LYS A 61 2.31 -32.51 -1.29
N ARG A 62 2.16 -31.21 -1.53
CA ARG A 62 1.91 -30.17 -0.53
C ARG A 62 0.88 -29.17 -1.02
N PHE A 63 0.22 -28.54 -0.05
CA PHE A 63 -0.69 -27.43 -0.28
C PHE A 63 0.02 -26.10 -0.06
N TYR A 64 -0.28 -25.12 -0.92
CA TYR A 64 0.17 -23.74 -0.79
C TYR A 64 -1.01 -22.79 -0.92
N LEU A 65 -1.07 -21.79 -0.03
CA LEU A 65 -2.16 -20.83 0.04
C LEU A 65 -1.69 -19.47 -0.46
N PHE A 66 -2.49 -18.85 -1.34
CA PHE A 66 -2.27 -17.52 -1.86
C PHE A 66 -3.45 -16.64 -1.45
N SER A 67 -3.23 -15.73 -0.50
CA SER A 67 -4.29 -14.90 0.09
C SER A 67 -4.10 -13.43 -0.23
N LEU A 68 -5.19 -12.75 -0.61
CA LEU A 68 -5.29 -11.30 -0.69
C LEU A 68 -6.67 -10.84 -0.20
N PRO A 69 -6.79 -9.61 0.34
CA PRO A 69 -8.09 -9.09 0.78
C PRO A 69 -9.14 -9.13 -0.32
N ARG A 70 -10.36 -9.51 0.03
CA ARG A 70 -11.45 -9.67 -0.92
C ARG A 70 -12.00 -8.31 -1.36
N ILE A 71 -12.17 -8.13 -2.67
CA ILE A 71 -12.88 -6.98 -3.24
C ILE A 71 -14.33 -7.41 -3.55
N SER A 72 -15.23 -7.27 -2.57
CA SER A 72 -16.61 -7.76 -2.63
C SER A 72 -17.61 -6.81 -3.29
N ARG A 73 -17.19 -5.58 -3.62
CA ARG A 73 -18.10 -4.49 -4.01
C ARG A 73 -18.80 -4.70 -5.36
N TYR A 74 -18.31 -5.61 -6.21
CA TYR A 74 -18.77 -5.71 -7.60
C TYR A 74 -18.83 -7.14 -8.13
N ARG A 75 -19.62 -7.32 -9.19
CA ARG A 75 -19.58 -8.53 -10.03
C ARG A 75 -18.51 -8.37 -11.10
N TRP A 76 -17.68 -9.40 -11.21
CA TRP A 76 -16.54 -9.43 -12.10
C TRP A 76 -16.79 -10.42 -13.24
N HIS A 77 -16.34 -10.10 -14.44
CA HIS A 77 -16.21 -11.06 -15.54
C HIS A 77 -14.74 -11.09 -15.97
N GLY A 78 -14.30 -12.25 -16.48
CA GLY A 78 -12.95 -12.41 -17.02
C GLY A 78 -11.85 -12.62 -15.97
N THR A 79 -12.13 -12.57 -14.66
CA THR A 79 -11.11 -12.80 -13.62
C THR A 79 -10.45 -14.17 -13.73
N GLY A 80 -11.21 -15.22 -14.06
CA GLY A 80 -10.69 -16.57 -14.27
C GLY A 80 -9.73 -16.64 -15.46
N CYS A 81 -10.17 -16.15 -16.63
CA CYS A 81 -9.35 -16.17 -17.85
C CYS A 81 -8.10 -15.31 -17.69
N THR A 82 -8.22 -14.10 -17.16
CA THR A 82 -7.06 -13.24 -16.90
C THR A 82 -6.09 -13.90 -15.92
N PHE A 83 -6.58 -14.58 -14.88
CA PHE A 83 -5.70 -15.25 -13.92
C PHE A 83 -4.90 -16.38 -14.56
N SER A 84 -5.56 -17.28 -15.31
CA SER A 84 -4.87 -18.39 -15.98
C SER A 84 -3.92 -17.90 -17.07
N SER A 85 -4.30 -16.86 -17.84
CA SER A 85 -3.42 -16.24 -18.83
C SER A 85 -2.18 -15.60 -18.20
N LEU A 86 -2.32 -14.90 -17.07
CA LEU A 86 -1.18 -14.34 -16.34
C LEU A 86 -0.23 -15.44 -15.84
N ILE A 87 -0.78 -16.54 -15.31
CA ILE A 87 0.01 -17.67 -14.83
C ILE A 87 0.79 -18.30 -16.01
N ALA A 88 0.11 -18.57 -17.12
CA ALA A 88 0.72 -19.14 -18.32
C ALA A 88 1.84 -18.24 -18.87
N ALA A 89 1.59 -16.92 -18.97
CA ALA A 89 2.59 -15.96 -19.44
C ALA A 89 3.82 -15.88 -18.53
N ASN A 90 3.62 -15.93 -17.21
CA ASN A 90 4.72 -15.94 -16.24
C ASN A 90 5.52 -17.25 -16.29
N LEU A 91 4.86 -18.40 -16.46
CA LEU A 91 5.53 -19.69 -16.67
C LEU A 91 6.35 -19.69 -17.97
N ALA A 92 5.81 -19.15 -19.07
CA ALA A 92 6.53 -19.02 -20.33
C ALA A 92 7.80 -18.14 -20.22
N LYS A 93 7.82 -17.19 -19.27
CA LYS A 93 9.01 -16.39 -18.92
C LYS A 93 10.02 -17.13 -18.02
N GLY A 94 9.81 -18.42 -17.76
CA GLY A 94 10.68 -19.23 -16.91
C GLY A 94 10.47 -19.05 -15.41
N MET A 95 9.39 -18.37 -14.98
CA MET A 95 9.11 -18.24 -13.55
C MET A 95 8.68 -19.58 -12.95
N ARG A 96 9.07 -19.82 -11.69
CA ARG A 96 8.58 -20.98 -10.93
C ARG A 96 7.07 -20.86 -10.70
N LEU A 97 6.37 -21.99 -10.72
CA LEU A 97 4.90 -22.02 -10.63
C LEU A 97 4.33 -21.22 -9.44
N ARG A 98 4.86 -21.45 -8.23
CA ARG A 98 4.37 -20.74 -7.03
C ARG A 98 4.55 -19.22 -7.14
N GLU A 99 5.67 -18.78 -7.70
CA GLU A 99 5.95 -17.36 -7.94
C GLU A 99 5.05 -16.78 -9.04
N SER A 100 4.76 -17.58 -10.07
CA SER A 100 3.83 -17.25 -11.14
C SER A 100 2.41 -17.06 -10.62
N ILE A 101 1.93 -17.96 -9.75
CA ILE A 101 0.59 -17.85 -9.13
C ILE A 101 0.51 -16.63 -8.22
N ASP A 102 1.48 -16.44 -7.32
CA ASP A 102 1.52 -15.27 -6.41
C ASP A 102 1.49 -13.95 -7.18
N LEU A 103 2.38 -13.80 -8.17
CA LEU A 103 2.47 -12.59 -8.97
C LEU A 103 1.16 -12.35 -9.75
N SER A 104 0.64 -13.39 -10.40
CA SER A 104 -0.61 -13.31 -11.17
C SER A 104 -1.79 -12.89 -10.30
N LYS A 105 -1.89 -13.41 -9.06
CA LYS A 105 -2.95 -13.07 -8.13
C LYS A 105 -2.86 -11.61 -7.69
N ARG A 106 -1.64 -11.13 -7.40
CA ARG A 106 -1.38 -9.73 -7.01
C ARG A 106 -1.65 -8.76 -8.16
N ILE A 107 -1.28 -9.11 -9.39
CA ILE A 107 -1.63 -8.33 -10.59
C ILE A 107 -3.15 -8.27 -10.75
N LEU A 108 -3.83 -9.42 -10.77
CA LEU A 108 -5.29 -9.48 -10.93
C LEU A 108 -6.02 -8.67 -9.85
N TRP A 109 -5.59 -8.78 -8.59
CA TRP A 109 -6.14 -7.98 -7.50
C TRP A 109 -6.05 -6.48 -7.77
N SER A 110 -4.93 -6.04 -8.32
CA SER A 110 -4.71 -4.63 -8.69
C SER A 110 -5.57 -4.23 -9.88
N MET A 111 -5.76 -5.10 -10.85
CA MET A 111 -6.65 -4.86 -12.01
C MET A 111 -8.11 -4.74 -11.56
N MET A 112 -8.51 -5.57 -10.60
CA MET A 112 -9.84 -5.48 -9.96
C MET A 112 -9.99 -4.18 -9.18
N LEU A 113 -8.97 -3.76 -8.42
CA LEU A 113 -8.99 -2.51 -7.67
C LEU A 113 -9.14 -1.28 -8.59
N ASN A 114 -8.43 -1.28 -9.72
CA ASN A 114 -8.45 -0.19 -10.71
C ASN A 114 -9.50 -0.38 -11.81
N SER A 115 -10.41 -1.35 -11.64
CA SER A 115 -11.48 -1.59 -12.60
C SER A 115 -12.35 -0.38 -12.83
N TYR A 116 -13.07 -0.36 -13.95
CA TYR A 116 -14.01 0.69 -14.31
C TYR A 116 -15.29 0.09 -14.91
N SER A 117 -16.33 0.90 -15.02
CA SER A 117 -17.60 0.52 -15.64
C SER A 117 -17.85 1.40 -16.86
N LEU A 118 -18.29 0.78 -17.95
CA LEU A 118 -18.85 1.53 -19.08
C LEU A 118 -20.24 2.07 -18.70
N LYS A 119 -20.62 3.22 -19.29
CA LYS A 119 -21.91 3.85 -19.04
C LYS A 119 -23.04 2.84 -19.36
N GLY A 120 -23.92 2.60 -18.39
CA GLY A 120 -25.03 1.65 -18.53
C GLY A 120 -24.71 0.18 -18.22
N SER A 121 -23.44 -0.19 -17.98
CA SER A 121 -23.08 -1.58 -17.64
C SER A 121 -23.08 -1.84 -16.12
N LYS A 122 -23.66 -2.97 -15.72
CA LYS A 122 -23.58 -3.50 -14.34
C LYS A 122 -22.30 -4.34 -14.11
N VAL A 123 -21.50 -4.56 -15.14
CA VAL A 123 -20.26 -5.36 -15.10
C VAL A 123 -19.05 -4.43 -15.13
N ARG A 124 -18.04 -4.73 -14.31
CA ARG A 124 -16.78 -3.99 -14.32
C ARG A 124 -15.75 -4.66 -15.21
N ILE A 125 -15.05 -3.84 -15.99
CA ILE A 125 -13.91 -4.22 -16.80
C ILE A 125 -12.66 -4.07 -15.93
N LEU A 126 -11.77 -5.06 -16.00
CA LEU A 126 -10.50 -5.04 -15.30
C LEU A 126 -9.65 -3.85 -15.78
N GLY A 127 -9.08 -3.11 -14.83
CA GLY A 127 -8.25 -1.95 -15.15
C GLY A 127 -6.88 -2.38 -15.63
N GLU A 128 -6.63 -2.26 -16.93
CA GLU A 128 -5.32 -2.49 -17.52
C GLU A 128 -4.50 -1.20 -17.52
N SER A 129 -3.31 -1.24 -16.92
CA SER A 129 -2.36 -0.13 -16.95
C SER A 129 -0.94 -0.68 -16.90
N LYS A 130 -0.01 -0.05 -17.64
CA LYS A 130 1.43 -0.35 -17.56
C LYS A 130 1.99 -0.04 -16.17
N ASP A 131 1.37 0.90 -15.46
CA ASP A 131 1.80 1.39 -14.14
C ASP A 131 0.92 0.86 -13.00
N ILE A 132 0.47 -0.40 -13.13
CA ILE A 132 -0.39 -1.00 -12.12
C ILE A 132 0.39 -1.28 -10.83
N ASP A 133 -0.03 -0.69 -9.71
CA ASP A 133 0.62 -0.94 -8.43
C ASP A 133 0.27 -2.33 -7.91
N ILE A 134 1.25 -3.22 -7.95
CA ILE A 134 1.13 -4.58 -7.46
C ILE A 134 1.42 -4.57 -5.94
N PRO A 135 0.47 -5.00 -5.07
CA PRO A 135 0.69 -5.09 -3.62
C PRO A 135 1.96 -5.87 -3.32
N PRO A 136 2.87 -5.49 -2.42
CA PRO A 136 4.10 -6.24 -2.16
C PRO A 136 3.87 -7.72 -1.74
N LYS A 137 4.87 -8.57 -1.98
CA LYS A 137 4.88 -9.98 -1.51
C LYS A 137 4.83 -10.04 0.01
N ASN A 138 4.18 -11.07 0.55
CA ASN A 138 4.26 -11.47 1.97
C ASN A 138 3.92 -10.35 2.97
N LEU A 139 2.97 -9.48 2.64
CA LEU A 139 2.44 -8.55 3.64
C LEU A 139 1.42 -9.27 4.52
N ASP A 140 1.59 -9.16 5.83
CA ASP A 140 0.49 -9.41 6.76
C ASP A 140 -0.66 -8.42 6.52
N ARG A 141 -1.82 -8.69 7.13
CA ARG A 141 -3.03 -7.89 6.90
C ARG A 141 -2.83 -6.41 7.26
N GLU A 142 -2.21 -6.11 8.38
CA GLU A 142 -2.05 -4.72 8.81
C GLU A 142 -1.09 -3.96 7.88
N ARG A 143 0.02 -4.59 7.49
CA ARG A 143 0.95 -4.02 6.50
C ARG A 143 0.28 -3.82 5.15
N PHE A 144 -0.60 -4.73 4.74
CA PHE A 144 -1.38 -4.58 3.51
C PHE A 144 -2.31 -3.36 3.59
N ASP A 145 -3.05 -3.21 4.69
CA ASP A 145 -3.98 -2.08 4.89
C ASP A 145 -3.24 -0.74 4.91
N VAL A 146 -2.08 -0.69 5.58
CA VAL A 146 -1.19 0.48 5.58
C VAL A 146 -0.70 0.79 4.16
N TRP A 147 -0.19 -0.23 3.44
CA TRP A 147 0.27 -0.06 2.06
C TRP A 147 -0.84 0.44 1.14
N LEU A 148 -2.04 -0.16 1.20
CA LEU A 148 -3.18 0.21 0.35
C LEU A 148 -3.67 1.64 0.64
N SER A 149 -3.80 1.99 1.92
CA SER A 149 -4.20 3.33 2.34
C SER A 149 -3.20 4.39 1.87
N LEU A 150 -1.90 4.10 2.00
CA LEU A 150 -0.85 5.00 1.55
C LEU A 150 -0.79 5.08 0.02
N ASN A 151 -0.89 3.96 -0.69
CA ASN A 151 -0.82 3.89 -2.15
C ASN A 151 -1.94 4.71 -2.81
N SER A 152 -3.18 4.51 -2.36
CA SER A 152 -4.33 5.29 -2.83
C SER A 152 -4.18 6.79 -2.51
N SER A 153 -3.56 7.12 -1.39
CA SER A 153 -3.32 8.49 -0.96
C SER A 153 -2.22 9.17 -1.78
N VAL A 154 -1.12 8.48 -2.09
CA VAL A 154 -0.05 9.00 -2.97
C VAL A 154 -0.60 9.36 -4.35
N LYS A 155 -1.43 8.48 -4.94
CA LYS A 155 -2.09 8.78 -6.23
C LYS A 155 -2.95 10.04 -6.18
N ARG A 156 -3.62 10.29 -5.06
CA ARG A 156 -4.42 11.50 -4.87
C ARG A 156 -3.54 12.73 -4.64
N LEU A 157 -2.49 12.58 -3.84
CA LEU A 157 -1.53 13.63 -3.51
C LEU A 157 -0.88 14.19 -4.77
N ILE A 158 -0.42 13.34 -5.69
CA ILE A 158 0.25 13.77 -6.92
C ILE A 158 -0.64 14.66 -7.78
N LYS A 159 -1.94 14.40 -7.81
CA LYS A 159 -2.92 15.18 -8.59
C LYS A 159 -3.17 16.58 -8.03
N ILE A 160 -2.96 16.78 -6.73
CA ILE A 160 -3.30 18.05 -6.05
C ILE A 160 -2.08 18.85 -5.61
N LEU A 161 -0.92 18.20 -5.45
CA LEU A 161 0.29 18.83 -4.92
C LEU A 161 0.83 19.81 -5.97
N PRO A 162 0.97 21.11 -5.70
CA PRO A 162 1.63 22.03 -6.64
C PRO A 162 3.13 21.78 -6.71
N SER A 163 3.77 22.06 -7.85
CA SER A 163 5.23 21.88 -7.97
C SER A 163 6.02 22.86 -7.08
N SER A 164 5.44 24.02 -6.75
CA SER A 164 5.98 24.98 -5.79
C SER A 164 5.99 24.48 -4.35
N PHE A 165 5.26 23.41 -4.02
CA PHE A 165 5.25 22.83 -2.67
C PHE A 165 6.29 21.70 -2.52
N ILE A 166 7.07 21.43 -3.58
CA ILE A 166 8.05 20.34 -3.61
C ILE A 166 9.45 20.91 -3.30
N PRO A 167 10.07 20.51 -2.17
CA PRO A 167 11.42 20.93 -1.80
C PRO A 167 12.45 20.33 -2.75
N GLU A 168 13.69 20.82 -2.72
CA GLU A 168 14.78 20.27 -3.55
C GLU A 168 15.02 18.80 -3.25
N VAL A 169 15.00 18.45 -1.96
CA VAL A 169 15.10 17.05 -1.54
C VAL A 169 13.87 16.23 -1.93
N GLY A 170 12.77 16.83 -2.37
CA GLY A 170 11.52 16.15 -2.73
C GLY A 170 10.60 15.81 -1.55
N VAL A 171 9.34 15.53 -1.88
CA VAL A 171 8.27 15.22 -0.92
C VAL A 171 8.23 13.73 -0.60
N ASN A 172 8.05 13.39 0.66
CA ASN A 172 7.79 12.02 1.09
C ASN A 172 6.58 12.00 2.05
N ILE A 173 5.83 10.90 1.99
CA ILE A 173 4.67 10.64 2.84
C ILE A 173 4.83 9.24 3.42
N GLY A 174 4.51 9.08 4.70
CA GLY A 174 4.59 7.80 5.38
C GLY A 174 3.37 7.47 6.18
N PHE A 175 3.21 6.18 6.46
CA PHE A 175 2.16 5.65 7.32
C PHE A 175 2.69 4.46 8.12
N ALA A 176 2.53 4.52 9.44
CA ALA A 176 3.01 3.53 10.38
C ALA A 176 1.94 2.51 10.78
N LEU A 177 2.37 1.31 11.15
CA LEU A 177 1.54 0.33 11.87
C LEU A 177 1.05 0.91 13.22
N ARG A 178 -0.04 0.36 13.77
CA ARG A 178 -0.67 0.84 15.01
C ARG A 178 0.28 0.85 16.20
N ASN A 179 1.14 -0.15 16.29
CA ASN A 179 2.12 -0.33 17.38
C ASN A 179 3.56 -0.24 16.86
N ALA A 180 3.81 0.59 15.85
CA ALA A 180 5.13 0.75 15.26
C ALA A 180 6.20 1.07 16.31
N LYS A 181 7.27 0.26 16.34
CA LYS A 181 8.39 0.41 17.28
C LYS A 181 9.63 0.98 16.61
N GLY A 182 9.79 0.70 15.33
CA GLY A 182 10.94 1.13 14.55
C GLY A 182 10.57 1.52 13.13
N ARG A 183 11.59 1.91 12.36
CA ARG A 183 11.43 2.37 10.97
C ARG A 183 10.82 1.31 10.07
N GLU A 184 11.10 0.04 10.35
CA GLU A 184 10.60 -1.15 9.66
C GLU A 184 9.08 -1.29 9.72
N ASP A 185 8.43 -0.62 10.67
CA ASP A 185 6.97 -0.58 10.80
C ASP A 185 6.34 0.63 10.11
N VAL A 186 7.15 1.45 9.42
CA VAL A 186 6.69 2.63 8.68
C VAL A 186 6.83 2.40 7.18
N CYS A 187 5.70 2.44 6.46
CA CYS A 187 5.67 2.43 5.01
C CYS A 187 5.86 3.85 4.48
N ALA A 188 6.75 4.04 3.51
CA ALA A 188 6.97 5.33 2.84
C ALA A 188 7.44 5.12 1.40
N LEU A 189 7.59 6.20 0.63
CA LEU A 189 8.15 6.13 -0.72
C LEU A 189 9.64 5.80 -0.67
N LYS A 190 10.07 4.79 -1.43
CA LYS A 190 11.48 4.58 -1.79
C LYS A 190 11.84 5.59 -2.86
N GLY A 191 12.70 6.55 -2.52
CA GLY A 191 12.81 7.80 -3.28
C GLY A 191 11.76 8.80 -2.77
N ARG A 192 11.36 9.75 -3.60
CA ARG A 192 10.49 10.87 -3.21
C ARG A 192 9.69 11.37 -4.40
N ILE A 193 8.61 12.09 -4.14
CA ILE A 193 7.86 12.81 -5.17
C ILE A 193 8.71 14.01 -5.60
N THR A 194 9.07 14.04 -6.88
CA THR A 194 9.89 15.11 -7.47
C THR A 194 9.03 16.21 -8.10
N ARG A 195 9.65 17.33 -8.50
CA ARG A 195 8.96 18.41 -9.23
C ARG A 195 8.36 17.94 -10.56
N ALA A 196 8.93 16.91 -11.18
CA ALA A 196 8.40 16.25 -12.37
C ALA A 196 7.20 15.31 -12.09
N LYS A 197 6.66 15.31 -10.85
CA LYS A 197 5.55 14.45 -10.40
C LYS A 197 5.82 12.95 -10.51
N THR A 198 7.09 12.56 -10.62
CA THR A 198 7.51 11.17 -10.54
C THR A 198 7.70 10.77 -9.08
N TYR A 199 7.48 9.48 -8.78
CA TYR A 199 7.62 8.91 -7.45
C TYR A 199 8.04 7.45 -7.54
N GLY A 200 8.73 6.96 -6.51
CA GLY A 200 9.13 5.56 -6.44
C GLY A 200 8.09 4.68 -5.75
N VAL A 201 8.43 3.40 -5.59
CA VAL A 201 7.55 2.40 -4.98
C VAL A 201 7.43 2.55 -3.46
N LEU A 202 6.29 2.18 -2.90
CA LEU A 202 6.10 2.13 -1.45
C LEU A 202 6.82 0.94 -0.82
N LYS A 203 7.57 1.19 0.26
CA LYS A 203 8.28 0.15 1.00
C LYS A 203 8.34 0.49 2.50
N PHE A 204 8.25 -0.54 3.32
CA PHE A 204 8.50 -0.45 4.76
C PHE A 204 9.99 -0.26 5.08
N GLY A 205 10.32 0.50 6.12
CA GLY A 205 11.71 0.63 6.59
C GLY A 205 12.60 1.55 5.78
N ILE A 206 12.07 2.28 4.79
CA ILE A 206 12.90 2.97 3.80
C ILE A 206 13.26 4.42 4.17
N SER A 207 12.36 5.17 4.80
CA SER A 207 12.53 6.62 5.02
C SER A 207 12.90 6.94 6.46
N LYS A 208 14.17 7.26 6.73
CA LYS A 208 14.63 7.63 8.09
C LYS A 208 13.89 8.88 8.60
N HIS A 209 13.83 9.93 7.81
CA HIS A 209 13.26 11.24 8.20
C HIS A 209 11.77 11.15 8.54
N ILE A 210 10.97 10.59 7.64
CA ILE A 210 9.53 10.44 7.85
C ILE A 210 9.25 9.47 9.00
N SER A 211 10.01 8.39 9.11
CA SER A 211 9.85 7.44 10.23
C SER A 211 10.14 8.12 11.57
N SER A 212 11.21 8.90 11.68
CA SER A 212 11.52 9.63 12.93
C SER A 212 10.41 10.60 13.32
N ILE A 213 9.81 11.32 12.37
CA ILE A 213 8.69 12.24 12.65
C ILE A 213 7.48 11.46 13.19
N ILE A 214 7.06 10.42 12.46
CA ILE A 214 5.87 9.63 12.80
C ILE A 214 6.07 8.91 14.15
N LEU A 215 7.17 8.18 14.31
CA LEU A 215 7.46 7.43 15.53
C LEU A 215 7.59 8.35 16.75
N THR A 216 8.11 9.56 16.56
CA THR A 216 8.17 10.55 17.65
C THR A 216 6.78 11.03 18.04
N ALA A 217 5.93 11.40 17.06
CA ALA A 217 4.56 11.79 17.35
C ALA A 217 3.77 10.65 18.04
N MET A 218 3.98 9.40 17.63
CA MET A 218 3.36 8.22 18.22
C MET A 218 3.72 7.97 19.70
N LYS A 219 4.86 8.49 20.17
CA LYS A 219 5.23 8.43 21.60
C LYS A 219 4.29 9.28 22.46
N PHE A 220 3.70 10.34 21.90
CA PHE A 220 2.77 11.24 22.58
C PHE A 220 1.31 10.88 22.30
N ASP A 221 0.98 10.47 21.07
CA ASP A 221 -0.34 9.94 20.70
C ASP A 221 -0.22 8.85 19.64
N LYS A 222 -0.54 7.61 20.03
CA LYS A 222 -0.51 6.43 19.14
C LYS A 222 -1.46 6.54 17.94
N ALA A 223 -2.44 7.46 17.97
CA ALA A 223 -3.33 7.70 16.84
C ALA A 223 -2.61 8.39 15.66
N ILE A 224 -1.59 9.20 15.92
CA ILE A 224 -0.86 9.99 14.89
C ILE A 224 0.17 9.10 14.20
N ARG A 225 -0.19 8.55 13.05
CA ARG A 225 0.60 7.51 12.36
C ARG A 225 1.07 7.92 10.97
N SER A 226 0.76 9.12 10.51
CA SER A 226 1.13 9.58 9.16
C SER A 226 1.74 10.97 9.21
N ALA A 227 2.70 11.19 8.31
CA ALA A 227 3.32 12.48 8.11
C ALA A 227 3.69 12.69 6.64
N LEU A 228 3.67 13.95 6.20
CA LEU A 228 4.06 14.42 4.88
C LEU A 228 5.01 15.62 5.05
N ASN A 229 6.11 15.66 4.31
CA ASN A 229 6.96 16.85 4.24
C ASN A 229 6.72 17.64 2.94
N ILE A 230 6.66 18.96 3.03
CA ILE A 230 6.54 19.89 1.89
C ILE A 230 7.53 21.04 2.04
N ARG A 231 7.78 21.74 0.93
CA ARG A 231 8.67 22.90 0.89
C ARG A 231 8.20 23.97 1.88
N TYR A 232 9.15 24.58 2.57
CA TYR A 232 8.91 25.80 3.33
C TYR A 232 8.89 27.03 2.41
N SER A 233 7.97 27.96 2.66
CA SER A 233 8.06 29.34 2.19
C SER A 233 7.23 30.25 3.09
N SER A 234 7.61 31.52 3.18
CA SER A 234 6.87 32.52 3.98
C SER A 234 5.38 32.58 3.63
N ASP A 235 5.04 32.60 2.34
CA ASP A 235 3.65 32.55 1.84
C ASP A 235 2.87 31.32 2.37
N LEU A 236 3.53 30.16 2.48
CA LEU A 236 2.87 28.96 2.99
C LEU A 236 2.63 29.04 4.49
N ILE A 237 3.55 29.66 5.24
CA ILE A 237 3.36 29.87 6.68
C ILE A 237 2.20 30.83 6.93
N GLU A 238 2.03 31.86 6.10
CA GLU A 238 0.87 32.77 6.19
C GLU A 238 -0.44 32.02 5.92
N ARG A 239 -0.50 31.22 4.86
CA ARG A 239 -1.66 30.35 4.56
C ARG A 239 -1.96 29.36 5.68
N ILE A 240 -0.93 28.77 6.29
CA ILE A 240 -1.07 27.87 7.43
C ILE A 240 -1.70 28.61 8.62
N LYS A 241 -1.23 29.82 8.93
CA LYS A 241 -1.80 30.64 10.02
C LYS A 241 -3.26 31.00 9.78
N SER A 242 -3.68 31.20 8.53
CA SER A 242 -5.10 31.47 8.18
C SER A 242 -5.97 30.22 8.05
N SER A 243 -5.39 29.03 7.91
CA SER A 243 -6.14 27.77 7.68
C SER A 243 -6.90 27.23 8.91
N GLY A 244 -6.65 27.78 10.10
CA GLY A 244 -7.21 27.26 11.36
C GLY A 244 -6.52 25.99 11.88
N LEU A 245 -5.48 25.50 11.20
CA LEU A 245 -4.65 24.38 11.64
C LEU A 245 -3.70 24.81 12.76
N ILE A 246 -3.44 23.90 13.70
CA ILE A 246 -2.51 24.17 14.79
C ILE A 246 -1.11 23.92 14.28
N ALA A 247 -0.30 24.98 14.25
CA ALA A 247 1.03 24.94 13.69
C ALA A 247 2.04 25.59 14.63
N TYR A 248 3.19 24.95 14.79
CA TYR A 248 4.30 25.45 15.60
C TYR A 248 5.64 25.25 14.90
N SER A 249 6.64 26.04 15.27
CA SER A 249 8.01 25.91 14.79
C SER A 249 8.98 25.47 15.88
N PHE A 250 10.16 25.03 15.44
CA PHE A 250 11.34 24.93 16.29
C PHE A 250 12.56 25.51 15.54
N ASN A 251 13.48 26.11 16.27
CA ASN A 251 14.78 26.52 15.74
C ASN A 251 15.78 25.37 15.91
N ARG A 252 16.54 25.03 14.87
CA ARG A 252 17.57 23.98 14.94
C ARG A 252 18.76 24.37 15.79
N GLU A 253 19.01 25.66 15.99
CA GLU A 253 20.10 26.14 16.84
C GLU A 253 19.85 25.89 18.33
N GLU A 254 18.59 25.66 18.71
CA GLU A 254 18.22 25.24 20.07
C GLU A 254 18.41 23.73 20.28
N GLU A 255 18.88 22.98 19.27
CA GLU A 255 19.12 21.54 19.37
C GLU A 255 20.27 21.27 20.37
N PRO A 256 20.02 20.54 21.46
CA PRO A 256 21.06 20.23 22.42
C PRO A 256 22.04 19.20 21.85
N GLU A 257 23.32 19.30 22.23
CA GLU A 257 24.40 18.43 21.70
C GLU A 257 24.14 16.93 21.94
N TYR A 258 23.40 16.56 22.99
CA TYR A 258 23.06 15.16 23.29
C TYR A 258 21.91 14.61 22.42
N ALA A 259 21.29 15.41 21.56
CA ALA A 259 20.19 14.98 20.71
C ALA A 259 20.67 13.97 19.66
N LYS A 260 20.11 12.76 19.69
CA LYS A 260 20.45 11.70 18.73
C LYS A 260 19.90 11.96 17.32
N SER A 261 18.90 12.83 17.18
CA SER A 261 18.24 13.14 15.92
C SER A 261 17.48 14.45 16.00
N THR A 262 17.82 15.42 15.16
CA THR A 262 17.13 16.73 15.06
C THR A 262 15.62 16.57 14.91
N MET A 263 15.15 15.54 14.20
CA MET A 263 13.72 15.32 13.99
C MET A 263 13.03 14.76 15.22
N GLU A 264 13.68 13.86 15.95
CA GLU A 264 13.10 13.33 17.18
C GLU A 264 13.07 14.40 18.26
N TRP A 265 14.14 15.19 18.36
CA TRP A 265 14.20 16.32 19.27
C TRP A 265 13.20 17.41 18.88
N GLY A 266 13.23 17.92 17.64
CA GLY A 266 12.39 19.05 17.22
C GLY A 266 10.89 18.75 17.33
N VAL A 267 10.45 17.55 16.92
CA VAL A 267 9.05 17.13 17.09
C VAL A 267 8.70 16.98 18.57
N SER A 268 9.57 16.36 19.38
CA SER A 268 9.33 16.23 20.82
C SER A 268 9.32 17.58 21.55
N TYR A 269 10.20 18.50 21.17
CA TYR A 269 10.33 19.84 21.73
C TYR A 269 9.04 20.62 21.53
N VAL A 270 8.53 20.66 20.29
CA VAL A 270 7.27 21.33 19.97
C VAL A 270 6.11 20.73 20.78
N ILE A 271 5.97 19.41 20.78
CA ILE A 271 4.84 18.76 21.48
C ILE A 271 4.91 19.02 22.99
N LYS A 272 6.10 18.95 23.60
CA LYS A 272 6.29 19.21 25.03
C LYS A 272 6.08 20.68 25.39
N LYS A 273 6.61 21.61 24.58
CA LYS A 273 6.51 23.06 24.82
C LYS A 273 5.06 23.55 24.84
N TYR A 274 4.23 23.03 23.93
CA TYR A 274 2.83 23.44 23.80
C TYR A 274 1.84 22.45 24.43
N ASN A 275 2.32 21.38 25.07
CA ASN A 275 1.54 20.29 25.67
C ASN A 275 0.40 19.77 24.75
N ARG A 276 0.66 19.75 23.44
CA ARG A 276 -0.32 19.39 22.41
C ARG A 276 0.39 18.93 21.15
N ILE A 277 -0.20 17.98 20.44
CA ILE A 277 0.30 17.59 19.11
C ILE A 277 -0.27 18.55 18.07
N PRO A 278 0.59 19.32 17.35
CA PRO A 278 0.13 20.18 16.29
C PRO A 278 -0.24 19.39 15.03
N ASP A 279 -1.04 20.01 14.17
CA ASP A 279 -1.27 19.54 12.81
C ASP A 279 -0.03 19.71 11.94
N ILE A 280 0.74 20.77 12.21
CA ILE A 280 1.89 21.17 11.39
C ILE A 280 3.09 21.54 12.26
N ILE A 281 4.27 21.09 11.85
CA ILE A 281 5.55 21.49 12.43
C ILE A 281 6.46 21.98 11.31
N TRP A 282 7.06 23.16 11.45
CA TRP A 282 8.07 23.64 10.50
C TRP A 282 9.38 24.04 11.16
N ASP A 283 10.43 24.13 10.34
CA ASP A 283 11.71 24.70 10.71
C ASP A 283 12.27 25.51 9.53
N GLU A 284 13.03 26.55 9.83
CA GLU A 284 13.62 27.46 8.84
C GLU A 284 14.94 26.92 8.27
N GLY A 285 15.28 25.65 8.55
CA GLY A 285 16.51 25.02 8.09
C GLY A 285 17.68 25.29 9.03
N GLY A 286 18.88 25.14 8.49
CA GLY A 286 20.15 25.40 9.17
C GLY A 286 21.30 25.14 8.22
N MET A 287 22.55 25.24 8.68
CA MET A 287 23.71 25.00 7.83
C MET A 287 23.64 23.61 7.16
N GLY A 288 23.53 23.60 5.82
CA GLY A 288 23.39 22.37 5.02
C GLY A 288 22.04 21.64 5.16
N LYS A 289 21.02 22.23 5.80
CA LYS A 289 19.69 21.64 6.00
C LYS A 289 18.60 22.54 5.43
N GLU A 290 17.89 22.05 4.41
CA GLU A 290 16.74 22.75 3.79
C GLU A 290 15.60 22.96 4.80
N SER A 291 15.01 24.17 4.77
CA SER A 291 13.81 24.54 5.52
C SER A 291 12.61 23.68 5.11
N MET A 292 11.78 23.27 6.06
CA MET A 292 10.78 22.23 5.81
C MET A 292 9.51 22.39 6.63
N ILE A 293 8.36 22.15 6.00
CA ILE A 293 7.06 22.04 6.66
C ILE A 293 6.69 20.55 6.74
N ARG A 294 6.17 20.10 7.88
CA ARG A 294 5.73 18.73 8.14
C ARG A 294 4.28 18.74 8.59
N ILE A 295 3.43 18.01 7.87
CA ILE A 295 2.01 17.87 8.18
C ILE A 295 1.81 16.50 8.82
N LEU A 296 1.22 16.46 10.01
CA LEU A 296 0.95 15.28 10.82
C LEU A 296 -0.53 14.89 10.72
N GLY A 297 -0.84 13.60 10.88
CA GLY A 297 -2.23 13.15 10.95
C GLY A 297 -2.36 11.68 11.32
N LYS A 298 -3.60 11.25 11.59
CA LYS A 298 -3.88 9.87 12.01
C LYS A 298 -3.73 8.86 10.87
N ASN A 299 -3.88 9.33 9.64
CA ASN A 299 -3.76 8.53 8.42
C ASN A 299 -3.43 9.42 7.20
N PRO A 300 -3.00 8.83 6.07
CA PRO A 300 -2.60 9.60 4.89
C PRO A 300 -3.71 10.47 4.29
N LYS A 301 -4.98 10.06 4.41
CA LYS A 301 -6.13 10.83 3.92
C LYS A 301 -6.32 12.12 4.72
N GLU A 302 -6.12 12.07 6.03
CA GLU A 302 -6.17 13.25 6.91
C GLU A 302 -5.04 14.22 6.60
N VAL A 303 -3.80 13.72 6.43
CA VAL A 303 -2.64 14.53 6.06
C VAL A 303 -2.87 15.26 4.73
N ILE A 304 -3.44 14.56 3.74
CA ILE A 304 -3.84 15.16 2.45
C ILE A 304 -5.00 16.16 2.63
N GLY A 305 -5.92 15.92 3.56
CA GLY A 305 -7.00 16.86 3.89
C GLY A 305 -6.47 18.16 4.45
N LYS A 306 -5.50 18.10 5.37
CA LYS A 306 -4.79 19.27 5.91
C LYS A 306 -4.02 20.02 4.82
N LEU A 307 -3.34 19.29 3.93
CA LEU A 307 -2.68 19.93 2.77
C LEU A 307 -3.68 20.72 1.91
N LYS A 308 -4.89 20.20 1.68
CA LYS A 308 -5.93 20.93 0.92
C LYS A 308 -6.37 22.22 1.61
N GLN A 309 -6.53 22.21 2.93
CA GLN A 309 -6.86 23.42 3.69
C GLN A 309 -5.78 24.51 3.61
N ILE A 310 -4.53 24.16 3.28
CA ILE A 310 -3.44 25.12 3.05
C ILE A 310 -3.47 25.63 1.59
N LEU A 311 -4.05 24.85 0.67
CA LEU A 311 -4.16 25.18 -0.75
C LEU A 311 -5.36 26.08 -1.07
N ASP A 312 -6.47 25.85 -0.37
CA ASP A 312 -7.71 26.63 -0.44
C ASP A 312 -7.54 28.01 0.23
#